data_AF-A0A843JW80-F1
#
_entry.id   AF-A0A843JW80-F1
#
_cell.length_a   1.000
_cell.length_b   1.000
_cell.length_c   1.000
_cell.angle_alpha   90.00
_cell.angle_beta   90.00
_cell.angle_gamma   90.00
#
_symmetry.space_group_name_H-M   'P 1'
#
loop_
_entity.id
_entity.type
_entity.pdbx_description
1 polymer ?
#
loop_
_entity_poly.entity_id
_entity_poly.type
_entity_poly.pdbx_seq_one_letter_code
_entity_poly.pdbx_strand_id
1 'polypeptide(L)'
;MYNDQLFAGGVHSVFLADWELLCRTPMVIRNGQQITYRDSASTKTRYHDIQLKWQSKDSQGFEVAALHYGYEIRGTHVDSYHFVPPSSIRGALRSWSIRHLIHPSLYPALSQPPKDDADGIAAHKICLRKGLEKRNTGCELIASLFGLAADESEADMPSNAGRLHIETERFAGTGLRPVDVSGVSMTTADGPENVRREMAVRNPLDHITHASLSGGLHHFLEVRSGETFKVHLRIINPLDCDLGLVGLWVRELNDGMLRIGALSSIGRGRMEVQNQAYELWKRSNAPKLQGHAFLREEESSSRSNDILAGIWVRYAVPSEALLKFADYLEDFTGGCADVSLS
;
A
#
# COMPACT_ATOMS: atom_id res chain seq x y z
N MET A 1 -16.67 -5.72 16.14
CA MET A 1 -16.26 -4.76 17.21
C MET A 1 -14.82 -5.10 17.61
N TYR A 2 -13.98 -4.15 18.08
CA TYR A 2 -12.62 -4.50 18.53
C TYR A 2 -12.72 -5.63 19.55
N ASN A 3 -12.10 -6.77 19.24
CA ASN A 3 -12.23 -7.95 20.07
C ASN A 3 -11.23 -7.82 21.22
N ASP A 4 -11.65 -7.16 22.31
CA ASP A 4 -10.86 -7.02 23.55
C ASP A 4 -10.34 -8.37 24.05
N GLN A 5 -11.05 -9.47 23.75
CA GLN A 5 -10.62 -10.81 24.13
C GLN A 5 -9.32 -11.23 23.40
N LEU A 6 -9.05 -10.71 22.20
CA LEU A 6 -7.77 -10.97 21.51
C LEU A 6 -6.57 -10.42 22.28
N PHE A 7 -6.78 -9.38 23.09
CA PHE A 7 -5.75 -8.69 23.87
C PHE A 7 -5.89 -8.88 25.37
N ALA A 8 -6.87 -9.67 25.85
CA ALA A 8 -7.06 -9.92 27.28
C ALA A 8 -5.81 -10.50 27.97
N GLY A 9 -4.97 -11.23 27.21
CA GLY A 9 -3.66 -11.73 27.66
C GLY A 9 -2.45 -10.91 27.19
N GLY A 10 -2.67 -9.70 26.67
CA GLY A 10 -1.65 -8.90 25.98
C GLY A 10 -1.26 -9.46 24.61
N VAL A 11 -0.07 -9.09 24.12
CA VAL A 11 0.47 -9.62 22.87
C VAL A 11 1.11 -10.99 23.12
N HIS A 12 0.53 -12.03 22.53
CA HIS A 12 0.93 -13.44 22.71
C HIS A 12 1.45 -14.09 21.43
N SER A 13 1.23 -13.45 20.27
CA SER A 13 1.74 -13.91 18.99
C SER A 13 1.95 -12.74 18.02
N VAL A 14 2.89 -12.88 17.09
CA VAL A 14 3.17 -11.92 16.01
C VAL A 14 3.45 -12.69 14.73
N PHE A 15 2.75 -12.33 13.66
CA PHE A 15 3.05 -12.77 12.31
C PHE A 15 3.83 -11.69 11.58
N LEU A 16 4.91 -12.08 10.91
CA LEU A 16 5.77 -11.23 10.09
C LEU A 16 5.69 -11.70 8.64
N ALA A 17 5.54 -10.76 7.72
CA ALA A 17 5.66 -11.00 6.29
C ALA A 17 6.64 -10.01 5.68
N ASP A 18 7.73 -10.51 5.13
CA ASP A 18 8.73 -9.73 4.41
C ASP A 18 8.51 -9.95 2.92
N TRP A 19 8.25 -8.87 2.17
CA TRP A 19 8.02 -8.90 0.72
C TRP A 19 9.05 -8.04 -0.01
N GLU A 20 9.54 -8.54 -1.14
CA GLU A 20 10.18 -7.71 -2.17
C GLU A 20 9.22 -7.58 -3.36
N LEU A 21 8.80 -6.34 -3.62
CA LEU A 21 7.84 -6.01 -4.67
C LEU A 21 8.56 -5.43 -5.89
N LEU A 22 8.26 -5.98 -7.06
CA LEU A 22 8.70 -5.49 -8.37
C LEU A 22 7.62 -4.63 -9.01
N CYS A 23 7.99 -3.43 -9.48
CA CYS A 23 7.12 -2.58 -10.28
C CYS A 23 7.00 -3.12 -11.72
N ARG A 24 5.94 -3.87 -12.02
CA ARG A 24 5.69 -4.42 -13.38
C ARG A 24 5.25 -3.36 -14.37
N THR A 25 4.52 -2.35 -13.91
CA THR A 25 4.24 -1.13 -14.68
C THR A 25 4.74 0.09 -13.91
N PRO A 26 4.92 1.24 -14.58
CA PRO A 26 5.37 2.44 -13.89
C PRO A 26 4.44 2.79 -12.71
N MET A 27 5.02 3.30 -11.63
CA MET A 27 4.30 3.60 -10.39
C MET A 27 4.35 5.09 -10.10
N VAL A 28 3.24 5.65 -9.63
CA VAL A 28 3.14 7.05 -9.25
C VAL A 28 2.67 7.18 -7.81
N ILE A 29 3.54 7.69 -6.94
CA ILE A 29 3.18 8.09 -5.58
C ILE A 29 3.64 9.51 -5.40
N ARG A 30 2.72 10.44 -5.14
CA ARG A 30 2.99 11.87 -5.05
C ARG A 30 3.16 12.30 -3.60
N ASN A 31 3.92 13.36 -3.35
CA ASN A 31 4.03 13.99 -2.02
C ASN A 31 3.26 15.31 -1.89
N GLY A 32 2.56 15.76 -2.95
CA GLY A 32 1.85 17.03 -2.98
C GLY A 32 2.71 18.26 -3.33
N GLN A 33 4.02 18.10 -3.49
CA GLN A 33 4.91 19.15 -3.98
C GLN A 33 4.94 19.19 -5.51
N GLN A 34 5.35 20.33 -6.04
CA GLN A 34 5.56 20.56 -7.47
C GLN A 34 7.03 20.84 -7.75
N ILE A 35 7.53 20.29 -8.85
CA ILE A 35 8.86 20.53 -9.41
C ILE A 35 8.70 21.22 -10.76
N THR A 36 9.71 21.98 -11.16
CA THR A 36 9.67 22.74 -12.42
C THR A 36 10.34 21.94 -13.52
N TYR A 37 9.62 21.76 -14.62
CA TYR A 37 10.10 21.17 -15.87
C TYR A 37 10.18 22.24 -16.95
N ARG A 38 11.29 22.31 -17.68
CA ARG A 38 11.47 23.18 -18.85
C ARG A 38 11.81 22.35 -20.07
N ASP A 39 11.13 22.67 -21.15
CA ASP A 39 11.41 22.20 -22.51
C ASP A 39 11.42 23.46 -23.38
N SER A 40 12.55 23.74 -24.06
CA SER A 40 12.71 24.96 -24.84
C SER A 40 11.93 24.86 -26.16
N ALA A 41 10.62 25.06 -26.08
CA ALA A 41 9.69 24.90 -27.21
C ALA A 41 9.77 25.99 -28.31
N SER A 42 10.79 26.85 -28.31
CA SER A 42 10.87 27.98 -29.26
C SER A 42 11.22 27.58 -30.70
N THR A 43 11.67 26.34 -30.92
CA THR A 43 11.95 25.79 -32.25
C THR A 43 11.15 24.50 -32.45
N LYS A 44 10.74 24.20 -33.69
CA LYS A 44 9.92 23.03 -34.07
C LYS A 44 10.53 21.65 -33.73
N THR A 45 11.64 21.62 -32.98
CA THR A 45 12.35 20.43 -32.50
C THR A 45 11.99 20.20 -31.04
N ARG A 46 11.19 19.16 -30.77
CA ARG A 46 10.87 18.72 -29.40
C ARG A 46 12.14 18.21 -28.70
N TYR A 47 12.21 18.31 -27.37
CA TYR A 47 13.27 17.71 -26.54
C TYR A 47 14.66 18.39 -26.64
N HIS A 48 14.72 19.68 -26.98
CA HIS A 48 15.96 20.46 -26.87
C HIS A 48 16.05 21.15 -25.50
N ASP A 49 17.21 20.99 -24.84
CA ASP A 49 17.54 21.60 -23.55
C ASP A 49 16.52 21.33 -22.43
N ILE A 50 16.15 20.05 -22.27
CA ILE A 50 15.25 19.63 -21.21
C ILE A 50 15.92 19.77 -19.84
N GLN A 51 15.24 20.42 -18.90
CA GLN A 51 15.71 20.58 -17.52
C GLN A 51 14.61 20.29 -16.51
N LEU A 52 14.97 19.56 -15.45
CA LEU A 52 14.14 19.37 -14.25
C LEU A 52 14.84 20.00 -13.06
N LYS A 53 14.12 20.84 -12.32
CA LYS A 53 14.60 21.48 -11.09
C LYS A 53 13.65 21.15 -9.94
N TRP A 54 14.21 20.66 -8.83
CA TRP A 54 13.46 20.27 -7.63
C TRP A 54 12.97 21.45 -6.77
N GLN A 55 13.38 22.68 -7.09
CA GLN A 55 12.93 23.90 -6.39
C GLN A 55 12.29 24.90 -7.35
N SER A 56 11.06 25.30 -7.03
CA SER A 56 10.27 26.30 -7.76
C SER A 56 10.62 27.71 -7.28
N LYS A 57 11.28 28.50 -8.14
CA LYS A 57 11.31 29.97 -8.02
C LYS A 57 11.07 30.68 -9.36
N ASP A 58 10.78 29.92 -10.41
CA ASP A 58 11.01 30.37 -11.77
C ASP A 58 9.72 30.20 -12.59
N SER A 59 9.11 31.32 -12.99
CA SER A 59 7.76 31.40 -13.60
C SER A 59 7.67 30.91 -15.05
N GLN A 60 8.77 30.44 -15.63
CA GLN A 60 8.88 30.06 -17.05
C GLN A 60 8.95 28.54 -17.28
N GLY A 61 8.35 27.71 -16.41
CA GLY A 61 8.34 26.25 -16.58
C GLY A 61 7.00 25.61 -16.26
N PHE A 62 6.82 24.36 -16.70
CA PHE A 62 5.66 23.55 -16.37
C PHE A 62 5.80 22.97 -14.96
N GLU A 63 4.70 22.93 -14.21
CA GLU A 63 4.66 22.29 -12.90
C GLU A 63 4.37 20.79 -13.04
N VAL A 64 5.28 19.97 -12.51
CA VAL A 64 5.13 18.51 -12.45
C VAL A 64 5.00 18.09 -11.00
N ALA A 65 4.07 17.19 -10.69
CA ALA A 65 3.96 16.67 -9.33
C ALA A 65 5.21 15.82 -8.98
N ALA A 66 5.83 16.11 -7.85
CA ALA A 66 6.97 15.35 -7.36
C ALA A 66 6.54 13.95 -6.91
N LEU A 67 7.44 12.98 -7.10
CA LEU A 67 7.32 11.66 -6.50
C LEU A 67 7.53 11.74 -4.98
N HIS A 68 7.07 10.74 -4.23
CA HIS A 68 7.28 10.69 -2.79
C HIS A 68 8.75 10.46 -2.45
N TYR A 69 9.29 11.26 -1.52
CA TYR A 69 10.67 11.16 -1.05
C TYR A 69 10.79 11.64 0.39
N GLY A 70 11.83 11.17 1.08
CA GLY A 70 12.21 11.54 2.44
C GLY A 70 13.64 12.06 2.51
N TYR A 71 14.08 12.37 3.72
CA TYR A 71 15.41 12.89 4.00
C TYR A 71 16.10 12.07 5.10
N GLU A 72 17.40 11.87 4.98
CA GLU A 72 18.26 11.23 5.98
C GLU A 72 19.44 12.14 6.26
N ILE A 73 19.80 12.31 7.54
CA ILE A 73 21.01 13.05 7.93
C ILE A 73 22.17 12.07 7.98
N ARG A 74 23.17 12.27 7.12
CA ARG A 74 24.42 11.48 7.11
C ARG A 74 25.60 12.38 7.45
N GLY A 75 26.04 12.30 8.71
CA GLY A 75 27.06 13.20 9.24
C GLY A 75 26.57 14.66 9.18
N THR A 76 27.21 15.48 8.35
CA THR A 76 26.86 16.90 8.17
C THR A 76 26.00 17.17 6.92
N HIS A 77 25.60 16.13 6.18
CA HIS A 77 24.84 16.26 4.93
C HIS A 77 23.41 15.76 5.10
N VAL A 78 22.48 16.38 4.38
CA VAL A 78 21.10 15.93 4.26
C VAL A 78 20.92 15.29 2.90
N ASP A 79 20.70 13.98 2.88
CA ASP A 79 20.48 13.20 1.66
C ASP A 79 18.98 12.99 1.45
N SER A 80 18.53 13.11 0.21
CA SER A 80 17.14 12.83 -0.16
C SER A 80 17.01 11.45 -0.83
N TYR A 81 15.93 10.72 -0.56
CA TYR A 81 15.70 9.38 -1.10
C TYR A 81 14.21 9.14 -1.41
N HIS A 82 13.93 8.50 -2.54
CA HIS A 82 12.60 7.97 -2.85
C HIS A 82 12.33 6.72 -2.02
N PHE A 83 11.07 6.56 -1.60
CA PHE A 83 10.54 5.36 -0.97
C PHE A 83 9.02 5.31 -1.17
N VAL A 84 8.44 4.12 -1.06
CA VAL A 84 6.99 3.96 -1.05
C VAL A 84 6.51 4.15 0.38
N PRO A 85 5.67 5.15 0.71
CA PRO A 85 5.24 5.35 2.09
C PRO A 85 4.36 4.19 2.56
N PRO A 86 4.51 3.73 3.82
CA PRO A 86 3.71 2.62 4.35
C PRO A 86 2.20 2.83 4.27
N SER A 87 1.76 4.10 4.36
CA SER A 87 0.35 4.48 4.19
C SER A 87 -0.20 4.17 2.81
N SER A 88 0.62 4.24 1.75
CA SER A 88 0.20 3.86 0.39
C SER A 88 -0.02 2.35 0.26
N ILE A 89 0.86 1.55 0.88
CA ILE A 89 0.68 0.09 0.94
C ILE A 89 -0.59 -0.24 1.74
N ARG A 90 -0.71 0.30 2.97
CA ARG A 90 -1.88 0.10 3.84
C ARG A 90 -3.17 0.49 3.14
N GLY A 91 -3.17 1.64 2.48
CA GLY A 91 -4.31 2.15 1.73
C GLY A 91 -4.71 1.25 0.57
N ALA A 92 -3.74 0.73 -0.20
CA ALA A 92 -4.00 -0.19 -1.29
C ALA A 92 -4.59 -1.53 -0.79
N LEU A 93 -3.95 -2.15 0.20
CA LEU A 93 -4.40 -3.41 0.80
C LEU A 93 -5.80 -3.26 1.42
N ARG A 94 -6.03 -2.19 2.18
CA ARG A 94 -7.34 -1.90 2.80
C ARG A 94 -8.41 -1.65 1.75
N SER A 95 -8.13 -0.82 0.74
CA SER A 95 -9.11 -0.49 -0.30
C SER A 95 -9.49 -1.71 -1.12
N TRP A 96 -8.51 -2.56 -1.48
CA TRP A 96 -8.79 -3.81 -2.17
C TRP A 96 -9.64 -4.73 -1.29
N SER A 97 -9.28 -4.91 -0.02
CA SER A 97 -10.01 -5.79 0.91
C SER A 97 -11.45 -5.31 1.14
N ILE A 98 -11.67 -4.00 1.28
CA ILE A 98 -13.01 -3.41 1.38
C ILE A 98 -13.86 -3.74 0.15
N ARG A 99 -13.31 -3.58 -1.05
CA ARG A 99 -14.05 -3.75 -2.31
C ARG A 99 -14.38 -5.19 -2.68
N HIS A 100 -13.70 -6.17 -2.08
CA HIS A 100 -13.86 -7.58 -2.44
C HIS A 100 -14.39 -8.44 -1.29
N LEU A 101 -14.21 -8.02 -0.03
CA LEU A 101 -14.57 -8.83 1.13
C LEU A 101 -15.72 -8.25 1.96
N ILE A 102 -16.05 -6.97 1.81
CA ILE A 102 -17.22 -6.41 2.49
C ILE A 102 -18.47 -6.71 1.66
N HIS A 103 -19.54 -7.11 2.34
CA HIS A 103 -20.81 -7.41 1.67
C HIS A 103 -21.32 -6.18 0.87
N PRO A 104 -21.67 -6.31 -0.42
CA PRO A 104 -22.01 -5.18 -1.28
C PRO A 104 -23.15 -4.29 -0.78
N SER A 105 -24.08 -4.84 0.02
CA SER A 105 -25.16 -4.06 0.63
C SER A 105 -24.67 -2.95 1.57
N LEU A 106 -23.41 -3.00 2.00
CA LEU A 106 -22.80 -2.01 2.89
C LEU A 106 -22.01 -0.94 2.14
N TYR A 107 -21.72 -1.11 0.85
CA TYR A 107 -20.92 -0.14 0.07
C TYR A 107 -21.45 1.30 0.09
N PRO A 108 -22.77 1.54 -0.02
CA PRO A 108 -23.30 2.91 0.07
C PRO A 108 -22.94 3.59 1.40
N ALA A 109 -22.78 2.80 2.46
CA ALA A 109 -22.44 3.29 3.79
C ALA A 109 -20.94 3.26 4.11
N LEU A 110 -20.07 2.85 3.20
CA LEU A 110 -18.61 2.95 3.39
C LEU A 110 -18.05 4.28 2.90
N SER A 111 -18.79 4.97 2.02
CA SER A 111 -18.50 6.35 1.65
C SER A 111 -18.90 7.27 2.80
N GLN A 112 -17.93 8.00 3.34
CA GLN A 112 -18.23 8.99 4.36
C GLN A 112 -19.03 10.14 3.71
N PRO A 113 -20.21 10.48 4.25
CA PRO A 113 -20.99 11.61 3.77
C PRO A 113 -20.27 12.94 4.04
N PRO A 114 -20.62 14.02 3.32
CA PRO A 114 -20.13 15.37 3.60
C PRO A 114 -20.34 15.77 5.07
N LYS A 115 -19.42 16.58 5.62
CA LYS A 115 -19.46 16.97 7.05
C LYS A 115 -20.72 17.78 7.43
N ASP A 116 -21.36 18.40 6.45
CA ASP A 116 -22.58 19.18 6.55
C ASP A 116 -23.87 18.34 6.43
N ASP A 117 -23.77 17.05 6.11
CA ASP A 117 -24.90 16.13 6.01
C ASP A 117 -25.09 15.32 7.30
N ALA A 118 -25.74 15.93 8.30
CA ALA A 118 -25.95 15.33 9.62
C ALA A 118 -26.76 14.01 9.56
N ASP A 119 -27.80 13.96 8.71
CA ASP A 119 -28.63 12.77 8.52
C ASP A 119 -27.85 11.65 7.83
N GLY A 120 -27.05 12.00 6.81
CA GLY A 120 -26.12 11.08 6.17
C GLY A 120 -25.11 10.50 7.16
N ILE A 121 -24.50 11.34 8.00
CA ILE A 121 -23.54 10.91 9.03
C ILE A 121 -24.21 9.93 10.00
N ALA A 122 -25.44 10.21 10.45
CA ALA A 122 -26.18 9.32 11.34
C ALA A 122 -26.50 7.98 10.67
N ALA A 123 -26.96 7.99 9.42
CA ALA A 123 -27.24 6.78 8.64
C ALA A 123 -25.96 5.95 8.39
N HIS A 124 -24.85 6.61 8.08
CA HIS A 124 -23.53 6.01 7.92
C HIS A 124 -23.11 5.26 9.20
N LYS A 125 -23.21 5.90 10.36
CA LYS A 125 -22.91 5.30 11.67
C LYS A 125 -23.76 4.06 11.97
N ILE A 126 -25.07 4.16 11.76
CA ILE A 126 -26.00 3.05 12.00
C ILE A 126 -25.64 1.85 11.12
N CYS A 127 -25.35 2.09 9.84
CA CYS A 127 -25.01 1.02 8.91
C CYS A 127 -23.67 0.37 9.27
N LEU A 128 -22.65 1.15 9.60
CA LEU A 128 -21.35 0.62 10.07
C LEU A 128 -21.51 -0.23 11.33
N ARG A 129 -22.28 0.22 12.33
CA ARG A 129 -22.53 -0.57 13.55
C ARG A 129 -23.21 -1.91 13.22
N LYS A 130 -24.27 -1.89 12.39
CA LYS A 130 -24.95 -3.12 11.95
C LYS A 130 -24.02 -4.08 11.19
N GLY A 131 -23.09 -3.55 10.39
CA GLY A 131 -22.05 -4.36 9.74
C GLY A 131 -21.10 -4.97 10.76
N LEU A 132 -20.62 -4.19 11.73
CA LEU A 132 -19.70 -4.64 12.78
C LEU A 132 -20.30 -5.67 13.75
N GLU A 133 -21.62 -5.74 13.87
CA GLU A 133 -22.36 -6.74 14.64
C GLU A 133 -22.49 -8.08 13.91
N LYS A 134 -22.40 -8.07 12.58
CA LYS A 134 -22.56 -9.25 11.73
C LYS A 134 -21.21 -9.70 11.17
N ARG A 135 -20.67 -10.76 11.75
CA ARG A 135 -19.35 -11.30 11.40
C ARG A 135 -19.19 -11.60 9.91
N ASN A 136 -20.25 -12.11 9.27
CA ASN A 136 -20.28 -12.51 7.85
C ASN A 136 -20.34 -11.34 6.84
N THR A 137 -20.17 -10.09 7.27
CA THR A 137 -20.22 -8.91 6.38
C THR A 137 -18.85 -8.39 5.95
N GLY A 138 -17.76 -8.95 6.50
CA GLY A 138 -16.39 -8.51 6.28
C GLY A 138 -15.98 -7.28 7.10
N CYS A 139 -16.93 -6.51 7.63
CA CYS A 139 -16.64 -5.27 8.36
C CYS A 139 -15.80 -5.51 9.61
N GLU A 140 -16.06 -6.59 10.37
CA GLU A 140 -15.29 -6.93 11.56
C GLU A 140 -13.83 -7.25 11.22
N LEU A 141 -13.59 -8.03 10.16
CA LEU A 141 -12.26 -8.39 9.67
C LEU A 141 -11.46 -7.12 9.32
N ILE A 142 -12.04 -6.23 8.51
CA ILE A 142 -11.37 -5.00 8.09
C ILE A 142 -11.11 -4.08 9.29
N ALA A 143 -12.09 -3.88 10.16
CA ALA A 143 -11.96 -3.01 11.32
C ALA A 143 -10.96 -3.54 12.35
N SER A 144 -10.87 -4.87 12.53
CA SER A 144 -9.91 -5.51 13.43
C SER A 144 -8.48 -5.41 12.90
N LEU A 145 -8.28 -5.67 11.61
CA LEU A 145 -6.94 -5.70 11.02
C LEU A 145 -6.39 -4.30 10.74
N PHE A 146 -7.19 -3.43 10.09
CA PHE A 146 -6.75 -2.11 9.65
C PHE A 146 -7.13 -0.97 10.59
N GLY A 147 -7.88 -1.23 11.65
CA GLY A 147 -8.33 -0.20 12.56
C GLY A 147 -9.57 0.55 12.10
N LEU A 148 -10.17 1.25 13.06
CA LEU A 148 -11.30 2.13 12.88
C LEU A 148 -11.03 3.40 13.69
N ALA A 149 -11.02 4.56 13.05
CA ALA A 149 -10.91 5.84 13.74
C ALA A 149 -12.31 6.46 13.80
N ALA A 150 -12.76 6.73 15.02
CA ALA A 150 -13.92 7.60 15.26
C ALA A 150 -13.41 9.01 15.50
N ASP A 151 -14.04 10.02 14.88
CA ASP A 151 -13.74 11.43 15.19
C ASP A 151 -14.17 11.74 16.64
N GLU A 152 -13.52 12.72 17.29
CA GLU A 152 -13.77 13.09 18.70
C GLU A 152 -15.23 13.51 18.98
N SER A 153 -15.96 13.97 17.96
CA SER A 153 -17.40 14.26 18.03
C SER A 153 -18.28 13.00 18.04
N GLU A 154 -17.68 11.82 17.99
CA GLU A 154 -18.32 10.51 17.85
C GLU A 154 -17.96 9.57 19.01
N ALA A 155 -18.05 10.06 20.25
CA ALA A 155 -17.72 9.30 21.47
C ALA A 155 -18.36 7.89 21.57
N ASP A 156 -19.50 7.67 20.89
CA ASP A 156 -20.22 6.39 20.84
C ASP A 156 -19.77 5.46 19.69
N MET A 157 -18.74 5.80 18.93
CA MET A 157 -18.21 4.96 17.86
C MET A 157 -16.96 4.21 18.32
N PRO A 158 -16.88 2.89 18.08
CA PRO A 158 -15.72 2.10 18.51
C PRO A 158 -14.47 2.56 17.75
N SER A 159 -13.43 2.94 18.48
CA SER A 159 -12.12 3.30 17.91
C SER A 159 -11.09 2.22 18.23
N ASN A 160 -10.25 1.86 17.25
CA ASN A 160 -9.14 0.95 17.46
C ASN A 160 -8.00 1.18 16.44
N ALA A 161 -6.76 0.92 16.86
CA ALA A 161 -5.57 1.20 16.05
C ALA A 161 -5.34 0.22 14.87
N GLY A 162 -6.04 -0.92 14.88
CA GLY A 162 -5.78 -2.05 13.99
C GLY A 162 -4.58 -2.90 14.45
N ARG A 163 -4.52 -4.14 13.98
CA ARG A 163 -3.47 -5.11 14.30
C ARG A 163 -2.32 -5.13 13.28
N LEU A 164 -2.55 -4.63 12.07
CA LEU A 164 -1.57 -4.59 10.98
C LEU A 164 -0.69 -3.32 11.06
N HIS A 165 0.61 -3.55 11.14
CA HIS A 165 1.66 -2.55 10.95
C HIS A 165 2.39 -2.82 9.64
N ILE A 166 2.79 -1.74 8.98
CA ILE A 166 3.51 -1.80 7.70
C ILE A 166 4.71 -0.87 7.78
N GLU A 167 5.84 -1.37 7.32
CA GLU A 167 7.07 -0.62 7.11
C GLU A 167 7.57 -0.86 5.69
N THR A 168 8.34 0.09 5.17
CA THR A 168 8.90 0.02 3.82
C THR A 168 10.33 0.49 3.83
N GLU A 169 11.18 -0.17 3.05
CA GLU A 169 12.56 0.28 2.85
C GLU A 169 12.62 1.32 1.71
N ARG A 170 13.68 2.13 1.72
CA ARG A 170 14.04 2.97 0.58
C ARG A 170 14.37 2.11 -0.64
N PHE A 171 14.17 2.64 -1.84
CA PHE A 171 14.73 2.00 -3.05
C PHE A 171 16.26 1.89 -2.90
N ALA A 172 16.81 0.74 -3.30
CA ALA A 172 18.21 0.38 -3.06
C ALA A 172 19.19 0.96 -4.10
N GLY A 173 18.70 1.63 -5.14
CA GLY A 173 19.55 2.19 -6.19
C GLY A 173 20.45 3.33 -5.70
N THR A 174 21.49 3.64 -6.48
CA THR A 174 22.41 4.76 -6.22
C THR A 174 22.87 5.38 -7.54
N GLY A 175 22.99 6.71 -7.60
CA GLY A 175 23.49 7.42 -8.79
C GLY A 175 22.54 7.40 -9.99
N LEU A 176 21.25 7.11 -9.79
CA LEU A 176 20.21 7.03 -10.82
C LEU A 176 19.62 8.43 -11.12
N ARG A 177 20.52 9.38 -11.42
CA ARG A 177 20.19 10.77 -11.76
C ARG A 177 19.31 10.96 -12.98
N PRO A 178 19.50 10.18 -14.07
CA PRO A 178 18.75 10.43 -15.28
C PRO A 178 17.25 10.16 -15.11
N VAL A 179 16.43 11.05 -15.69
CA VAL A 179 15.00 10.86 -15.91
C VAL A 179 14.80 10.61 -17.40
N ASP A 180 14.12 9.52 -17.73
CA ASP A 180 13.77 9.17 -19.10
C ASP A 180 12.52 9.94 -19.53
N VAL A 181 12.65 10.91 -20.44
CA VAL A 181 11.55 11.72 -20.97
C VAL A 181 11.22 11.23 -22.37
N SER A 182 10.22 10.36 -22.51
CA SER A 182 9.80 9.80 -23.80
C SER A 182 10.95 9.18 -24.63
N GLY A 183 11.90 8.51 -23.99
CA GLY A 183 13.06 7.89 -24.63
C GLY A 183 14.31 8.79 -24.67
N VAL A 184 14.21 10.03 -24.20
CA VAL A 184 15.35 10.96 -24.10
C VAL A 184 15.82 11.03 -22.65
N SER A 185 17.08 10.70 -22.41
CA SER A 185 17.67 10.76 -21.07
C SER A 185 18.00 12.20 -20.69
N MET A 186 17.35 12.73 -19.65
CA MET A 186 17.61 14.05 -19.07
C MET A 186 18.32 13.89 -17.74
N THR A 187 19.48 14.53 -17.57
CA THR A 187 20.14 14.59 -16.25
C THR A 187 19.45 15.64 -15.39
N THR A 188 19.09 15.27 -14.17
CA THR A 188 18.46 16.18 -13.20
C THR A 188 19.52 16.78 -12.29
N ALA A 189 19.38 18.07 -11.98
CA ALA A 189 20.17 18.72 -10.94
C ALA A 189 19.39 18.62 -9.63
N ASP A 190 20.04 18.08 -8.61
CA ASP A 190 19.48 17.87 -7.27
C ASP A 190 18.36 16.82 -7.21
N GLY A 191 17.93 16.50 -5.98
CA GLY A 191 16.87 15.55 -5.68
C GLY A 191 17.34 14.10 -5.51
N PRO A 192 16.41 13.16 -5.23
CA PRO A 192 16.78 11.80 -4.89
C PRO A 192 17.31 11.02 -6.10
N GLU A 193 18.31 10.17 -5.90
CA GLU A 193 19.00 9.44 -6.98
C GLU A 193 18.96 7.91 -6.81
N ASN A 194 18.05 7.41 -5.97
CA ASN A 194 18.02 6.01 -5.57
C ASN A 194 17.01 5.14 -6.32
N VAL A 195 16.36 5.68 -7.36
CA VAL A 195 15.39 4.94 -8.19
C VAL A 195 15.41 5.47 -9.63
N ARG A 196 15.19 4.57 -10.61
CA ARG A 196 15.00 5.01 -12.00
C ARG A 196 13.64 5.65 -12.18
N ARG A 197 13.63 6.76 -12.90
CA ARG A 197 12.44 7.60 -13.10
C ARG A 197 12.21 7.82 -14.58
N GLU A 198 10.94 7.94 -14.94
CA GLU A 198 10.52 8.34 -16.27
C GLU A 198 9.49 9.47 -16.19
N MET A 199 9.42 10.26 -17.24
CA MET A 199 8.42 11.30 -17.41
C MET A 199 7.55 10.98 -18.60
N ALA A 200 6.32 10.55 -18.31
CA ALA A 200 5.31 10.33 -19.33
C ALA A 200 4.62 11.65 -19.68
N VAL A 201 4.55 11.96 -20.98
CA VAL A 201 3.81 13.11 -21.50
C VAL A 201 2.45 12.65 -22.01
N ARG A 202 1.37 13.24 -21.53
CA ARG A 202 0.01 12.92 -22.01
C ARG A 202 -0.71 14.14 -22.53
N ASN A 203 -1.47 13.93 -23.60
CA ASN A 203 -2.35 14.94 -24.17
C ASN A 203 -3.80 14.53 -23.93
N PRO A 204 -4.53 15.10 -22.97
CA PRO A 204 -5.97 15.00 -22.97
C PRO A 204 -6.47 15.78 -24.19
N LEU A 205 -6.89 15.03 -25.21
CA LEU A 205 -7.50 15.57 -26.40
C LEU A 205 -8.98 15.74 -26.14
N ASP A 206 -9.50 16.93 -26.44
CA ASP A 206 -10.93 17.15 -26.51
C ASP A 206 -11.52 16.27 -27.62
N HIS A 207 -12.57 15.51 -27.31
CA HIS A 207 -13.14 14.52 -28.23
C HIS A 207 -13.89 15.15 -29.42
N ILE A 208 -14.29 16.41 -29.34
CA ILE A 208 -15.06 17.12 -30.37
C ILE A 208 -14.12 17.90 -31.28
N THR A 209 -13.20 18.66 -30.68
CA THR A 209 -12.32 19.58 -31.41
C THR A 209 -10.98 18.94 -31.78
N HIS A 210 -10.65 17.79 -31.19
CA HIS A 210 -9.32 17.17 -31.24
C HIS A 210 -8.20 18.13 -30.83
N ALA A 211 -8.54 19.23 -30.14
CA ALA A 211 -7.58 20.19 -29.63
C ALA A 211 -7.04 19.68 -28.28
N SER A 212 -5.80 20.03 -27.97
CA SER A 212 -5.28 19.91 -26.61
C SER A 212 -6.00 20.89 -25.70
N LEU A 213 -6.33 20.47 -24.48
CA LEU A 213 -6.84 21.38 -23.44
C LEU A 213 -5.93 22.60 -23.27
N SER A 214 -6.54 23.76 -22.98
CA SER A 214 -5.82 24.99 -22.66
C SER A 214 -4.95 24.75 -21.42
N GLY A 215 -3.62 24.78 -21.60
CA GLY A 215 -2.65 24.41 -20.55
C GLY A 215 -1.57 23.44 -21.04
N GLY A 216 -1.78 22.77 -22.18
CA GLY A 216 -0.77 21.96 -22.85
C GLY A 216 -0.71 20.50 -22.38
N LEU A 217 0.44 19.85 -22.62
CA LEU A 217 0.65 18.44 -22.30
C LEU A 217 0.84 18.24 -20.78
N HIS A 218 0.19 17.23 -20.22
CA HIS A 218 0.39 16.85 -18.82
C HIS A 218 1.63 15.96 -18.69
N HIS A 219 2.59 16.43 -17.90
CA HIS A 219 3.79 15.67 -17.56
C HIS A 219 3.61 14.94 -16.23
N PHE A 220 3.94 13.65 -16.20
CA PHE A 220 3.87 12.83 -14.99
C PHE A 220 5.24 12.22 -14.73
N LEU A 221 5.85 12.58 -13.60
CA LEU A 221 7.01 11.87 -13.09
C LEU A 221 6.55 10.54 -12.47
N GLU A 222 7.11 9.44 -12.94
CA GLU A 222 6.76 8.07 -12.56
C GLU A 222 8.04 7.31 -12.15
N VAL A 223 7.93 6.39 -11.18
CA VAL A 223 8.95 5.37 -10.94
C VAL A 223 8.89 4.38 -12.10
N ARG A 224 10.03 4.10 -12.71
CA ARG A 224 10.12 3.23 -13.89
C ARG A 224 9.74 1.78 -13.55
N SER A 225 9.20 1.06 -14.53
CA SER A 225 9.04 -0.39 -14.39
C SER A 225 10.40 -1.09 -14.23
N GLY A 226 10.41 -2.21 -13.52
CA GLY A 226 11.62 -2.98 -13.22
C GLY A 226 12.26 -2.65 -11.86
N GLU A 227 11.88 -1.54 -11.23
CA GLU A 227 12.40 -1.18 -9.90
C GLU A 227 11.77 -2.03 -8.79
N THR A 228 12.55 -2.39 -7.77
CA THR A 228 12.09 -3.17 -6.62
C THR A 228 12.20 -2.40 -5.31
N PHE A 229 11.34 -2.73 -4.36
CA PHE A 229 11.40 -2.21 -2.99
C PHE A 229 10.87 -3.24 -1.99
N LYS A 230 11.27 -3.12 -0.73
CA LYS A 230 10.85 -4.04 0.32
C LYS A 230 9.73 -3.48 1.19
N VAL A 231 8.85 -4.39 1.61
CA VAL A 231 7.72 -4.14 2.49
C VAL A 231 7.75 -5.15 3.62
N HIS A 232 7.60 -4.68 4.85
CA HIS A 232 7.50 -5.51 6.05
C HIS A 232 6.11 -5.34 6.64
N LEU A 233 5.36 -6.43 6.76
CA LEU A 233 4.08 -6.46 7.45
C LEU A 233 4.24 -7.15 8.79
N ARG A 234 3.60 -6.58 9.81
CA ARG A 234 3.52 -7.19 11.15
C ARG A 234 2.07 -7.22 11.59
N ILE A 235 1.56 -8.40 11.90
CA ILE A 235 0.22 -8.58 12.48
C ILE A 235 0.39 -9.07 13.91
N ILE A 236 -0.09 -8.29 14.87
CA ILE A 236 -0.11 -8.68 16.28
C ILE A 236 -1.35 -9.52 16.58
N ASN A 237 -1.18 -10.55 17.42
CA ASN A 237 -2.20 -11.55 17.74
C ASN A 237 -2.96 -12.01 16.48
N PRO A 238 -2.25 -12.59 15.49
CA PRO A 238 -2.84 -13.00 14.22
C PRO A 238 -3.90 -14.09 14.40
N LEU A 239 -4.89 -14.06 13.52
CA LEU A 239 -5.95 -15.05 13.34
C LEU A 239 -5.71 -15.86 12.07
N ASP A 240 -6.34 -17.02 11.95
CA ASP A 240 -6.29 -17.84 10.74
C ASP A 240 -6.68 -17.05 9.48
N CYS A 241 -7.76 -16.28 9.55
CA CYS A 241 -8.22 -15.46 8.43
C CYS A 241 -7.23 -14.36 8.02
N ASP A 242 -6.36 -13.87 8.92
CA ASP A 242 -5.35 -12.88 8.57
C ASP A 242 -4.27 -13.50 7.67
N LEU A 243 -3.85 -14.73 7.96
CA LEU A 243 -2.88 -15.46 7.14
C LEU A 243 -3.47 -15.76 5.76
N GLY A 244 -4.76 -16.14 5.71
CA GLY A 244 -5.49 -16.30 4.46
C GLY A 244 -5.53 -15.02 3.64
N LEU A 245 -5.80 -13.88 4.30
CA LEU A 245 -5.86 -12.58 3.65
C LEU A 245 -4.51 -12.12 3.09
N VAL A 246 -3.41 -12.38 3.79
CA VAL A 246 -2.05 -12.15 3.28
C VAL A 246 -1.79 -12.98 2.03
N GLY A 247 -2.19 -14.26 2.03
CA GLY A 247 -2.12 -15.13 0.86
C GLY A 247 -2.91 -14.59 -0.33
N LEU A 248 -4.14 -14.11 -0.09
CA LEU A 248 -4.95 -13.45 -1.13
C LEU A 248 -4.27 -12.19 -1.66
N TRP A 249 -3.73 -11.31 -0.81
CA TRP A 249 -3.05 -10.11 -1.30
C TRP A 249 -1.87 -10.41 -2.21
N VAL A 250 -1.09 -11.45 -1.90
CA VAL A 250 0.02 -11.90 -2.76
C VAL A 250 -0.50 -12.34 -4.12
N ARG A 251 -1.55 -13.17 -4.16
CA ARG A 251 -2.21 -13.60 -5.40
C ARG A 251 -2.62 -12.38 -6.23
N GLU A 252 -3.33 -11.46 -5.60
CA GLU A 252 -3.95 -10.30 -6.28
C GLU A 252 -2.93 -9.24 -6.72
N LEU A 253 -1.83 -9.11 -5.98
CA LEU A 253 -0.66 -8.33 -6.41
C LEU A 253 -0.10 -8.94 -7.71
N ASN A 254 0.18 -10.25 -7.72
CA ASN A 254 0.74 -10.95 -8.86
C ASN A 254 -0.17 -10.95 -10.09
N ASP A 255 -1.49 -11.08 -9.90
CA ASP A 255 -2.49 -11.01 -10.97
C ASP A 255 -2.70 -9.57 -11.49
N GLY A 256 -2.20 -8.57 -10.75
CA GLY A 256 -2.31 -7.16 -11.10
C GLY A 256 -3.69 -6.55 -10.81
N MET A 257 -4.49 -7.21 -9.97
CA MET A 257 -5.79 -6.75 -9.46
C MET A 257 -5.62 -5.82 -8.26
N LEU A 258 -4.64 -6.10 -7.40
CA LEU A 258 -4.18 -5.20 -6.36
C LEU A 258 -3.03 -4.35 -6.92
N ARG A 259 -3.24 -3.03 -6.98
CA ARG A 259 -2.26 -2.06 -7.50
C ARG A 259 -1.90 -1.02 -6.46
N ILE A 260 -0.67 -0.51 -6.54
CA ILE A 260 -0.12 0.45 -5.58
C ILE A 260 0.15 1.79 -6.29
N GLY A 261 -0.26 2.88 -5.64
CA GLY A 261 -0.10 4.24 -6.16
C GLY A 261 -1.29 4.73 -6.99
N ALA A 262 -1.08 5.85 -7.68
CA ALA A 262 -2.08 6.55 -8.46
C ALA A 262 -2.15 6.05 -9.91
N LEU A 263 -3.16 6.54 -10.65
CA LEU A 263 -3.33 6.31 -12.09
C LEU A 263 -3.51 4.81 -12.46
N SER A 264 -4.11 4.04 -11.56
CA SER A 264 -4.40 2.62 -11.77
C SER A 264 -5.38 2.40 -12.93
N SER A 265 -6.30 3.33 -13.20
CA SER A 265 -7.28 3.29 -14.30
C SER A 265 -6.65 3.23 -15.69
N ILE A 266 -5.41 3.69 -15.83
CA ILE A 266 -4.65 3.69 -17.08
C ILE A 266 -3.46 2.71 -17.03
N GLY A 267 -3.51 1.74 -16.13
CA GLY A 267 -2.56 0.63 -16.07
C GLY A 267 -1.30 0.85 -15.24
N ARG A 268 -1.21 1.92 -14.43
CA ARG A 268 -0.07 2.15 -13.53
C ARG A 268 -0.16 1.36 -12.24
N GLY A 269 0.99 1.13 -11.60
CA GLY A 269 1.09 0.56 -10.27
C GLY A 269 0.87 -0.95 -10.17
N ARG A 270 1.02 -1.72 -11.26
CA ARG A 270 1.05 -3.18 -11.17
C ARG A 270 2.32 -3.64 -10.48
N MET A 271 2.17 -4.56 -9.56
CA MET A 271 3.25 -5.11 -8.75
C MET A 271 3.40 -6.60 -9.00
N GLU A 272 4.51 -7.17 -8.56
CA GLU A 272 4.71 -8.60 -8.43
C GLU A 272 5.54 -8.87 -7.17
N VAL A 273 5.18 -9.89 -6.41
CA VAL A 273 5.94 -10.36 -5.25
C VAL A 273 7.05 -11.28 -5.75
N GLN A 274 8.30 -10.82 -5.75
CA GLN A 274 9.45 -11.61 -6.22
C GLN A 274 10.04 -12.49 -5.13
N ASN A 275 10.24 -11.92 -3.94
CA ASN A 275 10.73 -12.62 -2.77
C ASN A 275 9.74 -12.44 -1.62
N GLN A 276 9.52 -13.50 -0.86
CA GLN A 276 8.62 -13.49 0.28
C GLN A 276 9.13 -14.43 1.37
N ALA A 277 9.04 -13.97 2.62
CA ALA A 277 9.33 -14.79 3.80
C ALA A 277 8.28 -14.52 4.87
N TYR A 278 7.85 -15.59 5.54
CA TYR A 278 6.78 -15.51 6.53
C TYR A 278 7.18 -16.24 7.81
N GLU A 279 7.01 -15.56 8.93
CA GLU A 279 7.36 -16.07 10.25
C GLU A 279 6.19 -15.84 11.20
N LEU A 280 5.88 -16.84 12.02
CA LEU A 280 4.93 -16.71 13.12
C LEU A 280 5.65 -16.97 14.44
N TRP A 281 5.69 -15.96 15.30
CA TRP A 281 6.24 -16.06 16.63
C TRP A 281 5.11 -16.18 17.65
N LYS A 282 5.18 -17.15 18.56
CA LYS A 282 4.12 -17.42 19.54
C LYS A 282 4.67 -17.75 20.92
N ARG A 283 4.01 -17.28 21.98
CA ARG A 283 4.23 -17.81 23.33
C ARG A 283 3.73 -19.26 23.41
N SER A 284 4.34 -20.07 24.26
CA SER A 284 3.96 -21.49 24.45
C SER A 284 2.50 -21.68 24.91
N ASN A 285 1.92 -20.67 25.58
CA ASN A 285 0.52 -20.67 26.03
C ASN A 285 -0.42 -19.87 25.11
N ALA A 286 0.05 -19.38 23.97
CA ALA A 286 -0.80 -18.66 23.02
C ALA A 286 -1.85 -19.59 22.41
N PRO A 287 -3.08 -19.10 22.12
CA PRO A 287 -4.10 -19.88 21.42
C PRO A 287 -3.55 -20.52 20.14
N LYS A 288 -3.90 -21.78 19.89
CA LYS A 288 -3.52 -22.44 18.63
C LYS A 288 -4.39 -21.89 17.49
N LEU A 289 -3.73 -21.59 16.37
CA LEU A 289 -4.44 -21.33 15.12
C LEU A 289 -5.09 -22.64 14.67
N GLN A 290 -6.28 -22.57 14.06
CA GLN A 290 -6.96 -23.77 13.57
C GLN A 290 -6.13 -24.47 12.49
N GLY A 291 -5.50 -23.70 11.59
CA GLY A 291 -4.58 -24.18 10.57
C GLY A 291 -3.16 -24.48 11.08
N HIS A 292 -2.95 -24.70 12.39
CA HIS A 292 -1.62 -24.92 12.97
C HIS A 292 -0.86 -26.10 12.34
N ALA A 293 -1.57 -27.11 11.80
CA ALA A 293 -0.96 -28.23 11.08
C ALA A 293 -0.19 -27.81 9.81
N PHE A 294 -0.41 -26.60 9.30
CA PHE A 294 0.30 -26.07 8.14
C PHE A 294 1.62 -25.37 8.50
N LEU A 295 1.89 -25.18 9.79
CA LEU A 295 3.05 -24.46 10.31
C LEU A 295 4.18 -25.44 10.66
N ARG A 296 5.42 -25.04 10.44
CA ARG A 296 6.60 -25.83 10.82
C ARG A 296 7.34 -25.14 11.94
N GLU A 297 7.44 -25.79 13.09
CA GLU A 297 8.27 -25.30 14.19
C GLU A 297 9.75 -25.39 13.80
N GLU A 298 10.50 -24.31 13.99
CA GLU A 298 11.94 -24.29 13.73
C GLU A 298 12.70 -24.25 15.06
N GLU A 299 13.40 -25.35 15.38
CA GLU A 299 14.17 -25.49 16.64
C GLU A 299 15.45 -24.64 16.67
N SER A 300 15.91 -24.11 15.53
CA SER A 300 17.10 -23.25 15.47
C SER A 300 16.94 -22.21 14.36
N SER A 301 16.98 -20.92 14.72
CA SER A 301 16.82 -19.82 13.75
C SER A 301 18.14 -19.10 13.48
N SER A 302 18.29 -18.58 12.25
CA SER A 302 19.33 -17.61 11.87
C SER A 302 19.16 -16.24 12.53
N ARG A 303 18.05 -16.01 13.25
CA ARG A 303 17.75 -14.83 14.06
C ARG A 303 17.84 -15.14 15.57
N SER A 304 18.81 -15.95 15.98
CA SER A 304 19.06 -16.29 17.40
C SER A 304 19.32 -15.08 18.31
N ASN A 305 19.63 -13.92 17.74
CA ASN A 305 19.84 -12.65 18.44
C ASN A 305 18.59 -11.75 18.48
N ASP A 306 17.43 -12.22 18.01
CA ASP A 306 16.18 -11.45 18.11
C ASP A 306 15.66 -11.46 19.55
N ILE A 307 15.19 -10.31 20.04
CA ILE A 307 14.60 -10.16 21.38
C ILE A 307 13.42 -11.11 21.62
N LEU A 308 12.77 -11.55 20.55
CA LEU A 308 11.66 -12.51 20.59
C LEU A 308 12.11 -13.95 20.82
N ALA A 309 13.33 -14.33 20.43
CA ALA A 309 13.80 -15.71 20.43
C ALA A 309 13.96 -16.33 21.84
N GLY A 310 14.10 -15.50 22.87
CA GLY A 310 14.17 -15.95 24.26
C GLY A 310 12.82 -16.13 24.95
N ILE A 311 11.73 -15.65 24.34
CA ILE A 311 10.40 -15.62 24.98
C ILE A 311 9.39 -16.44 24.16
N TRP A 312 9.50 -16.44 22.83
CA TRP A 312 8.50 -16.98 21.92
C TRP A 312 9.10 -18.06 21.01
N VAL A 313 8.28 -19.06 20.71
CA VAL A 313 8.58 -20.13 19.75
C VAL A 313 8.33 -19.62 18.33
N ARG A 314 9.26 -19.92 17.42
CA ARG A 314 9.22 -19.53 16.02
C ARG A 314 8.65 -20.66 15.17
N TYR A 315 7.75 -20.29 14.27
CA TYR A 315 7.22 -21.15 13.23
C TYR A 315 7.50 -20.53 11.86
N ALA A 316 8.11 -21.29 10.96
CA ALA A 316 8.14 -20.93 9.56
C ALA A 316 6.77 -21.17 8.93
N VAL A 317 6.30 -20.21 8.14
CA VAL A 317 5.04 -20.32 7.41
C VAL A 317 5.36 -20.44 5.92
N PRO A 318 5.23 -21.64 5.32
CA PRO A 318 5.46 -21.79 3.89
C PRO A 318 4.51 -20.91 3.09
N SER A 319 4.97 -20.28 2.01
CA SER A 319 4.13 -19.38 1.21
C SER A 319 2.87 -20.06 0.66
N GLU A 320 3.00 -21.32 0.24
CA GLU A 320 1.92 -22.17 -0.24
C GLU A 320 0.92 -22.57 0.85
N ALA A 321 1.30 -22.42 2.12
CA ALA A 321 0.39 -22.65 3.24
C ALA A 321 -0.60 -21.50 3.42
N LEU A 322 -0.24 -20.25 3.06
CA LEU A 322 -1.10 -19.08 3.30
C LEU A 322 -2.47 -19.20 2.61
N LEU A 323 -2.51 -19.69 1.38
CA LEU A 323 -3.80 -19.88 0.67
C LEU A 323 -4.67 -20.97 1.30
N LYS A 324 -4.10 -21.92 2.05
CA LYS A 324 -4.89 -22.91 2.81
C LYS A 324 -5.61 -22.29 3.99
N PHE A 325 -5.22 -21.08 4.40
CA PHE A 325 -5.95 -20.32 5.40
C PHE A 325 -7.08 -19.47 4.81
N ALA A 326 -7.24 -19.43 3.47
CA ALA A 326 -8.28 -18.63 2.83
C ALA A 326 -9.69 -19.11 3.20
N ASP A 327 -9.88 -20.41 3.45
CA ASP A 327 -11.17 -20.98 3.88
C ASP A 327 -11.68 -20.34 5.18
N TYR A 328 -10.78 -19.90 6.07
CA TYR A 328 -11.16 -19.20 7.30
C TYR A 328 -11.69 -17.78 7.08
N LEU A 329 -11.63 -17.26 5.85
CA LEU A 329 -12.28 -15.99 5.48
C LEU A 329 -13.78 -16.16 5.20
N GLU A 330 -14.26 -17.36 4.91
CA GLU A 330 -15.68 -17.61 4.61
C GLU A 330 -16.58 -17.21 5.78
N ASP A 331 -16.16 -17.52 7.01
CA ASP A 331 -16.84 -17.11 8.25
C ASP A 331 -17.05 -15.59 8.37
N PHE A 332 -16.12 -14.82 7.79
CA PHE A 332 -16.14 -13.37 7.85
C PHE A 332 -16.80 -12.73 6.63
N THR A 333 -16.91 -13.45 5.52
CA THR A 333 -17.44 -12.90 4.26
C THR A 333 -18.80 -13.50 3.88
N GLY A 334 -19.30 -14.48 4.65
CA GLY A 334 -20.56 -15.18 4.37
C GLY A 334 -20.52 -16.01 3.09
N GLY A 335 -19.33 -16.51 2.72
CA GLY A 335 -19.10 -17.20 1.44
C GLY A 335 -19.00 -16.27 0.22
N CYS A 336 -18.99 -14.94 0.41
CA CYS A 336 -18.81 -13.98 -0.68
C CYS A 336 -17.38 -13.92 -1.24
N ALA A 337 -16.43 -14.64 -0.62
CA ALA A 337 -15.06 -14.80 -1.14
C ALA A 337 -14.97 -15.59 -2.46
N ASP A 338 -16.11 -16.11 -2.95
CA ASP A 338 -16.26 -16.81 -4.23
C ASP A 338 -16.17 -15.89 -5.48
N VAL A 339 -15.42 -14.79 -5.39
CA VAL A 339 -15.01 -14.02 -6.57
C VAL A 339 -13.64 -14.54 -6.98
N SER A 340 -13.65 -15.56 -7.85
CA SER A 340 -12.52 -16.25 -8.49
C SER A 340 -11.70 -17.23 -7.60
N LEU A 341 -12.27 -18.43 -7.42
CA LEU A 341 -11.54 -19.67 -7.12
C LEU A 341 -11.67 -20.73 -8.26
N SER A 342 -11.95 -20.29 -9.48
CA SER A 342 -11.99 -21.13 -10.69
C SER A 342 -10.89 -20.79 -11.68
#